data_AF-A0A3D0SVL6-F1
#
_entry.id   AF-A0A3D0SVL6-F1
#
_cell.length_a   1.000
_cell.length_b   1.000
_cell.length_c   1.000
_cell.angle_alpha   90.00
_cell.angle_beta   90.00
_cell.angle_gamma   90.00
#
_symmetry.space_group_name_H-M   'P 1'
#
loop_
_entity.id
_entity.type
_entity.pdbx_description
1 polymer ?
#
loop_
_entity_poly.entity_id
_entity_poly.type
_entity_poly.pdbx_seq_one_letter_code
_entity_poly.pdbx_strand_id
1 'polypeptide(L)'
;ETYLKAQHIWVSKTGFGVGVGIDPNEVQKLGWVDAELTKLGKQRDIRVFTRHYHAALQIAKRQSLIATLPSKAAKIFTDDPDIVLREPPFDIPPIALKMAWSALLHHDAGHIWLRRLIGDVAAEMQ
;
A
#
# COMPACT_ATOMS: atom_id res chain seq x y z
N GLU A 1 20.72 1.78 -8.03
CA GLU A 1 20.53 0.66 -8.99
C GLU A 1 19.93 -0.60 -8.39
N THR A 2 20.19 -0.94 -7.12
CA THR A 2 19.79 -2.23 -6.52
C THR A 2 18.29 -2.50 -6.50
N TYR A 3 17.45 -1.47 -6.27
CA TYR A 3 16.00 -1.64 -6.21
C TYR A 3 15.41 -2.23 -7.50
N LEU A 4 15.75 -1.69 -8.67
CA LEU A 4 15.20 -2.17 -9.95
C LEU A 4 15.76 -3.54 -10.37
N LYS A 5 16.94 -3.91 -9.89
CA LYS A 5 17.58 -5.22 -10.16
C LYS A 5 17.04 -6.33 -9.26
N ALA A 6 16.45 -5.98 -8.11
CA ALA A 6 15.85 -6.95 -7.19
C ALA A 6 14.46 -7.39 -7.66
N GLN A 7 14.00 -8.51 -7.13
CA GLN A 7 12.65 -9.03 -7.36
C GLN A 7 11.68 -8.51 -6.31
N HIS A 8 10.47 -8.19 -6.76
CA HIS A 8 9.48 -7.47 -5.97
C HIS A 8 8.23 -8.30 -5.71
N ILE A 9 7.61 -7.98 -4.58
CA ILE A 9 6.26 -8.38 -4.24
C ILE A 9 5.35 -7.20 -4.53
N TRP A 10 4.34 -7.45 -5.34
CA TRP A 10 3.29 -6.50 -5.61
C TRP A 10 2.05 -6.80 -4.76
N VAL A 11 1.48 -5.76 -4.15
CA VAL A 11 0.31 -5.91 -3.26
C VAL A 11 -0.87 -5.06 -3.72
N SER A 12 -2.00 -5.69 -4.02
CA SER A 12 -3.29 -5.02 -4.28
C SER A 12 -4.26 -5.19 -3.12
N LYS A 13 -4.50 -4.11 -2.39
CA LYS A 13 -5.38 -4.14 -1.21
C LYS A 13 -6.85 -3.94 -1.54
N THR A 14 -7.17 -3.34 -2.69
CA THR A 14 -8.51 -2.80 -2.98
C THR A 14 -9.18 -3.46 -4.18
N GLY A 15 -8.53 -4.41 -4.84
CA GLY A 15 -8.97 -4.88 -6.16
C GLY A 15 -8.77 -3.85 -7.27
N PHE A 16 -8.35 -2.61 -6.96
CA PHE A 16 -7.84 -1.68 -7.96
C PHE A 16 -6.46 -2.19 -8.41
N GLY A 17 -6.41 -2.73 -9.62
CA GLY A 17 -5.22 -3.33 -10.21
C GLY A 17 -5.33 -4.85 -10.31
N VAL A 18 -5.14 -5.31 -11.55
CA VAL A 18 -5.48 -6.60 -12.18
C VAL A 18 -7.00 -6.90 -12.21
N GLY A 19 -7.69 -6.29 -13.18
CA GLY A 19 -8.94 -6.84 -13.73
C GLY A 19 -10.28 -6.38 -13.12
N VAL A 20 -10.41 -5.13 -12.63
CA VAL A 20 -11.72 -4.55 -12.31
C VAL A 20 -12.06 -3.45 -13.31
N GLY A 21 -13.12 -3.69 -14.08
CA GLY A 21 -13.54 -2.83 -15.19
C GLY A 21 -14.00 -1.44 -14.73
N ILE A 22 -13.55 -0.43 -15.48
CA ILE A 22 -14.31 0.60 -16.22
C ILE A 22 -13.25 1.20 -17.16
N ASP A 23 -13.20 0.66 -18.39
CA ASP A 23 -12.43 1.07 -19.58
C ASP A 23 -11.64 -0.12 -20.19
N PRO A 24 -12.12 -0.71 -21.31
CA PRO A 24 -11.42 -1.79 -22.00
C PRO A 24 -10.08 -1.38 -22.64
N ASN A 25 -9.75 -0.08 -22.67
CA ASN A 25 -8.45 0.43 -23.12
C ASN A 25 -7.44 0.68 -21.98
N GLU A 26 -7.82 0.52 -20.71
CA GLU A 26 -6.87 0.59 -19.60
C GLU A 26 -6.01 -0.69 -19.56
N VAL A 27 -4.90 -0.65 -20.32
CA VAL A 27 -3.78 -1.57 -20.19
C VAL A 27 -3.40 -1.64 -18.71
N GLN A 28 -3.69 -2.77 -18.07
CA GLN A 28 -3.19 -3.26 -16.78
C GLN A 28 -2.36 -2.23 -15.99
N LYS A 29 -3.01 -1.18 -15.46
CA LYS A 29 -2.29 -0.20 -14.66
C LYS A 29 -1.96 -0.85 -13.32
N LEU A 30 -0.69 -1.21 -13.15
CA LEU A 30 -0.13 -1.58 -11.86
C LEU A 30 -0.32 -0.40 -10.88
N GLY A 31 -0.32 -0.68 -9.57
CA GLY A 31 -0.65 0.30 -8.52
C GLY A 31 0.23 1.56 -8.50
N TRP A 32 -0.05 2.50 -7.59
CA TRP A 32 0.58 3.83 -7.54
C TRP A 32 2.12 3.82 -7.58
N VAL A 33 2.78 2.79 -7.03
CA VAL A 33 4.24 2.67 -7.02
C VAL A 33 4.76 2.51 -8.46
N ASP A 34 4.08 1.68 -9.23
CA ASP A 34 4.44 1.38 -10.62
C ASP A 34 4.08 2.55 -11.54
N ALA A 35 3.04 3.33 -11.20
CA ALA A 35 2.73 4.57 -11.90
C ALA A 35 3.87 5.60 -11.78
N GLU A 36 4.46 5.78 -10.59
CA GLU A 36 5.62 6.66 -10.42
C GLU A 36 6.88 6.12 -11.10
N LEU A 37 7.12 4.81 -11.05
CA LEU A 37 8.21 4.20 -11.83
C LEU A 37 8.03 4.40 -13.34
N THR A 38 6.80 4.30 -13.83
CA THR A 38 6.47 4.51 -15.26
C THR A 38 6.78 5.93 -15.69
N LYS A 39 6.49 6.95 -14.86
CA LYS A 39 6.88 8.35 -15.14
C LYS A 39 8.39 8.53 -15.27
N LEU A 40 9.18 7.70 -14.59
CA LEU A 40 10.64 7.67 -14.68
C LEU A 40 11.17 6.80 -15.84
N GLY A 41 10.28 6.21 -16.65
CA GLY A 41 10.65 5.27 -17.71
C GLY A 41 11.26 3.97 -17.18
N LYS A 42 10.91 3.57 -15.94
CA LYS A 42 11.43 2.37 -15.28
C LYS A 42 10.30 1.38 -15.00
N GLN A 43 10.68 0.11 -14.91
CA GLN A 43 9.82 -0.99 -14.50
C GLN A 43 10.60 -1.88 -13.53
N ARG A 44 9.92 -2.47 -12.55
CA ARG A 44 10.49 -3.43 -11.60
C ARG A 44 10.12 -4.86 -11.98
N ASP A 45 10.96 -5.82 -11.61
CA ASP A 45 10.67 -7.25 -11.77
C ASP A 45 9.74 -7.74 -10.64
N ILE A 46 8.49 -8.06 -10.96
CA ILE A 46 7.49 -8.52 -9.98
C ILE A 46 7.41 -10.05 -10.02
N ARG A 47 7.81 -10.70 -8.93
CA ARG A 47 7.79 -12.16 -8.79
C ARG A 47 6.53 -12.70 -8.12
N VAL A 48 5.93 -11.91 -7.23
CA VAL A 48 4.77 -12.34 -6.43
C VAL A 48 3.70 -11.28 -6.44
N PHE A 49 2.45 -11.70 -6.67
CA PHE A 49 1.26 -10.89 -6.54
C PHE A 49 0.46 -11.36 -5.33
N THR A 50 0.09 -10.43 -4.43
CA THR A 50 -0.73 -10.74 -3.26
C THR A 50 -1.74 -9.63 -2.97
N ARG A 51 -2.72 -9.94 -2.13
CA ARG A 51 -3.75 -8.98 -1.69
C ARG A 51 -3.58 -8.52 -0.24
N HIS A 52 -2.58 -9.04 0.46
CA HIS A 52 -2.41 -8.83 1.90
C HIS A 52 -0.99 -8.37 2.22
N TYR A 53 -0.87 -7.23 2.91
CA TYR A 53 0.44 -6.70 3.34
C TYR A 53 1.18 -7.66 4.27
N HIS A 54 0.48 -8.32 5.19
CA HIS A 54 1.09 -9.29 6.08
C HIS A 54 1.72 -10.46 5.30
N ALA A 55 1.00 -11.00 4.31
CA ALA A 55 1.52 -12.07 3.46
C ALA A 55 2.75 -11.62 2.65
N ALA A 56 2.72 -10.40 2.09
CA ALA A 56 3.85 -9.83 1.38
C ALA A 56 5.11 -9.78 2.27
N LEU A 57 4.97 -9.35 3.52
CA LEU A 57 6.07 -9.27 4.48
C LEU A 57 6.65 -10.63 4.83
N GLN A 58 5.80 -11.63 5.09
CA GLN A 58 6.26 -12.99 5.37
C GLN A 58 7.01 -13.62 4.19
N ILE A 59 6.57 -13.32 2.96
CA ILE A 59 7.24 -13.80 1.74
C ILE A 59 8.56 -13.05 1.54
N ALA A 60 8.58 -11.72 1.75
CA ALA A 60 9.80 -10.91 1.66
C ALA A 60 10.90 -11.45 2.58
N LYS A 61 10.54 -11.75 3.83
CA LYS A 61 11.41 -12.36 4.84
C LYS A 61 12.07 -13.66 4.37
N ARG A 62 11.28 -14.57 3.78
CA ARG A 62 11.76 -15.91 3.43
C ARG A 62 12.48 -15.99 2.08
N GLN A 63 12.14 -15.11 1.15
CA GLN A 63 12.56 -15.21 -0.26
C GLN A 63 13.49 -14.08 -0.72
N SER A 64 13.98 -13.24 0.20
CA SER A 64 14.86 -12.10 -0.12
C SER A 64 14.27 -11.19 -1.22
N LEU A 65 12.97 -10.90 -1.11
CA LEU A 65 12.23 -10.03 -2.05
C LEU A 65 11.99 -8.65 -1.43
N ILE A 66 11.82 -7.64 -2.28
CA ILE A 66 11.45 -6.29 -1.84
C ILE A 66 9.92 -6.14 -1.87
N ALA A 67 9.35 -5.59 -0.80
CA ALA A 67 7.94 -5.19 -0.76
C ALA A 67 7.85 -3.69 -0.45
N THR A 68 7.19 -2.93 -1.33
CA THR A 68 6.90 -1.50 -1.10
C THR A 68 5.51 -1.37 -0.49
N LEU A 69 5.43 -0.92 0.76
CA LEU A 69 4.20 -0.92 1.56
C LEU A 69 3.97 0.47 2.18
N PRO A 70 2.74 0.80 2.59
CA PRO A 70 2.49 1.99 3.40
C PRO A 70 3.33 1.96 4.68
N SER A 71 3.96 3.08 5.04
CA SER A 71 4.95 3.14 6.12
C SER A 71 4.42 2.60 7.46
N LYS A 72 3.16 2.89 7.81
CA LYS A 72 2.54 2.34 9.04
C LYS A 72 2.43 0.80 9.02
N ALA A 73 2.20 0.18 7.86
CA ALA A 73 2.15 -1.28 7.74
C ALA A 73 3.55 -1.91 7.82
N ALA A 74 4.55 -1.24 7.25
CA ALA A 74 5.94 -1.70 7.31
C ALA A 74 6.50 -1.63 8.75
N LYS A 75 6.16 -0.57 9.51
CA LYS A 75 6.62 -0.36 10.89
C LYS A 75 6.22 -1.46 11.88
N ILE A 76 5.23 -2.29 11.56
CA ILE A 76 4.84 -3.45 12.39
C ILE A 76 6.02 -4.43 12.56
N PHE A 77 6.98 -4.43 11.64
CA PHE A 77 8.13 -5.36 11.62
C PHE A 77 9.45 -4.65 11.89
N THR A 78 9.44 -3.44 12.46
CA THR A 78 10.68 -2.69 12.75
C THR A 78 11.61 -3.45 13.71
N ASP A 79 11.06 -4.27 14.60
CA ASP A 79 11.84 -5.05 15.56
C ASP A 79 12.22 -6.46 15.06
N ASP A 80 11.89 -6.81 13.82
CA ASP A 80 12.25 -8.11 13.23
C ASP A 80 13.68 -8.06 12.67
N PRO A 81 14.64 -8.84 13.21
CA PRO A 81 16.05 -8.78 12.81
C PRO A 81 16.30 -9.24 11.37
N ASP A 82 15.36 -9.98 10.76
CA ASP A 82 15.48 -10.49 9.40
C ASP A 82 14.93 -9.51 8.35
N ILE A 83 14.41 -8.35 8.79
CA ILE A 83 13.82 -7.32 7.94
C ILE A 83 14.60 -6.02 8.05
N VAL A 84 14.85 -5.40 6.90
CA VAL A 84 15.43 -4.06 6.84
C VAL A 84 14.42 -3.13 6.19
N LEU A 85 13.95 -2.13 6.93
CA LEU A 85 13.16 -1.04 6.38
C LEU A 85 14.07 -0.01 5.69
N ARG A 86 13.68 0.41 4.48
CA ARG A 86 14.35 1.46 3.72
C ARG A 86 13.30 2.35 3.06
N GLU A 87 13.61 3.63 2.96
CA GLU A 87 12.84 4.54 2.11
C GLU A 87 12.99 4.14 0.63
N PRO A 88 11.91 4.23 -0.18
CA PRO A 88 12.01 4.01 -1.62
C PRO A 88 13.02 4.97 -2.26
N PRO A 89 13.78 4.53 -3.29
CA PRO A 89 14.83 5.36 -3.91
C PRO A 89 14.27 6.38 -4.92
N PHE A 90 12.97 6.67 -4.89
CA PHE A 90 12.26 7.61 -5.73
C PHE A 90 11.04 8.13 -4.97
N ASP A 91 10.54 9.29 -5.38
CA ASP A 91 9.40 9.90 -4.73
C ASP A 91 8.11 9.14 -5.04
N ILE A 92 7.32 8.87 -4.01
CA ILE A 92 6.01 8.23 -4.12
C ILE A 92 5.02 9.11 -3.36
N PRO A 93 3.97 9.64 -4.03
CA PRO A 93 2.99 10.49 -3.39
C PRO A 93 2.38 9.82 -2.15
N PRO A 94 2.19 10.56 -1.05
CA PRO A 94 1.58 10.02 0.16
C PRO A 94 0.14 9.60 -0.09
N ILE A 95 -0.27 8.53 0.58
CA ILE A 95 -1.63 7.99 0.47
C ILE A 95 -2.52 8.67 1.52
N ALA A 96 -3.65 9.23 1.09
CA ALA A 96 -4.64 9.77 2.00
C ALA A 96 -5.54 8.64 2.56
N LEU A 97 -5.56 8.47 3.87
CA LEU A 97 -6.55 7.62 4.54
C LEU A 97 -7.81 8.47 4.80
N LYS A 98 -8.95 8.04 4.23
CA LYS A 98 -10.23 8.73 4.36
C LYS A 98 -11.26 7.81 5.00
N MET A 99 -12.18 8.40 5.77
CA MET A 99 -13.39 7.73 6.24
C MET A 99 -14.53 8.06 5.28
N ALA A 100 -15.34 7.05 4.94
CA ALA A 100 -16.54 7.21 4.14
C ALA A 100 -17.74 6.65 4.92
N TRP A 101 -18.88 7.33 4.80
CA TRP A 101 -20.15 6.90 5.40
C TRP A 101 -21.31 7.40 4.55
N SER A 102 -22.47 6.76 4.67
CA SER A 102 -23.70 7.20 3.99
C SER A 102 -24.14 8.57 4.52
N ALA A 103 -24.62 9.43 3.64
CA ALA A 103 -25.21 10.73 4.02
C ALA A 103 -26.36 10.56 5.05
N LEU A 104 -27.08 9.44 5.00
CA LEU A 104 -28.14 9.10 5.96
C LEU A 104 -27.64 9.00 7.41
N LEU A 105 -26.35 8.70 7.60
CA LEU A 105 -25.70 8.53 8.90
C LEU A 105 -24.88 9.76 9.30
N HIS A 106 -25.00 10.86 8.56
CA HIS A 106 -24.20 12.06 8.83
C HIS A 106 -24.55 12.68 10.19
N HIS A 107 -25.85 12.76 10.50
CA HIS A 107 -26.39 13.35 11.72
C HIS A 107 -26.69 12.34 12.84
N ASP A 108 -26.44 11.04 12.62
CA ASP A 108 -26.61 10.03 13.65
C ASP A 108 -25.58 10.21 14.78
N ALA A 109 -26.05 10.25 16.02
CA ALA A 109 -25.21 10.54 17.18
C ALA A 109 -24.13 9.47 17.43
N GLY A 110 -24.48 8.19 17.25
CA GLY A 110 -23.54 7.08 17.42
C GLY A 110 -22.43 7.11 16.36
N HIS A 111 -22.79 7.38 15.10
CA HIS A 111 -21.84 7.56 14.02
C HIS A 111 -20.95 8.79 14.22
N ILE A 112 -21.50 9.92 14.67
CA ILE A 112 -20.68 11.11 14.98
C ILE A 112 -19.66 10.79 16.06
N TRP A 113 -20.08 10.17 17.16
CA TRP A 113 -19.19 9.76 18.25
C TRP A 113 -18.09 8.83 17.73
N LEU A 114 -18.43 7.78 16.98
CA LEU A 114 -17.46 6.82 16.47
C LEU A 114 -16.45 7.46 15.51
N ARG A 115 -16.91 8.32 14.59
CA ARG A 115 -16.01 9.01 13.64
C ARG A 115 -15.02 9.93 14.37
N ARG A 116 -15.47 10.61 15.43
CA ARG A 116 -14.60 11.43 16.27
C ARG A 116 -13.58 10.56 16.99
N LEU A 117 -14.03 9.50 17.65
CA LEU A 117 -13.15 8.56 18.35
C LEU A 117 -12.08 7.97 17.44
N ILE A 118 -12.43 7.53 16.22
CA ILE A 118 -11.46 7.03 15.25
C ILE A 118 -10.44 8.12 14.89
N GLY A 119 -10.89 9.36 14.68
CA GLY A 119 -10.02 10.50 14.39
C GLY A 119 -9.05 10.81 15.52
N ASP A 120 -9.55 10.85 16.75
CA ASP A 120 -8.78 11.15 17.95
C ASP A 120 -7.69 10.09 18.18
N VAL A 121 -8.06 8.81 18.19
CA VAL A 121 -7.11 7.69 18.34
C VAL A 121 -6.10 7.67 17.19
N ALA A 122 -6.52 7.93 15.95
CA ALA A 122 -5.61 7.95 14.82
C ALA A 122 -4.56 9.07 14.91
N ALA A 123 -4.90 10.20 15.53
CA ALA A 123 -3.98 11.32 15.78
C ALA A 123 -2.94 10.97 16.86
N GLU A 124 -3.31 10.21 17.88
CA GLU A 124 -2.38 9.69 18.90
C GLU A 124 -1.37 8.68 18.34
N MET A 125 -1.74 7.97 17.27
CA MET A 125 -0.91 6.95 16.60
C MET A 125 -0.09 7.51 15.41
N GLN A 126 0.07 8.82 15.28
CA GLN A 126 0.97 9.44 14.28
C GLN A 126 2.41 9.44 14.76
#